data_AF-A0A9W9S496-F1
#
_entry.id   AF-A0A9W9S496-F1
#
_cell.length_a   1.000
_cell.length_b   1.000
_cell.length_c   1.000
_cell.angle_alpha   90.00
_cell.angle_beta   90.00
_cell.angle_gamma   90.00
#
_symmetry.space_group_name_H-M   'P 1'
#
loop_
_entity.id
_entity.type
_entity.pdbx_description
1 polymer ?
#
loop_
_entity_poly.entity_id
_entity_poly.type
_entity_poly.pdbx_seq_one_letter_code
_entity_poly.pdbx_strand_id
1 'polypeptide(L)'
;MSDSEKPPITLPKPAMTRMVTNSSNPSEVTLTDGEQANVFEKVLFQEMGSVDAGSNHTVDLEAQTVSADPKRFASLRYAILTLYRRLFTLVFFANVGVFIWVMVSNQKLLALVNATAANLLACGLARQPLVVNGIFRIVLSVPRSAPFVLRRIASKVYHYGGVHSGCGVAALIWYVGFVGVMSRQYWTPPSVSAATAVSFSAAPVALAYIILVLLLAIIVVAHPTFRMKRHDYFELTHRFLGWLIVSLFVALLLVFAHEISQAQGQNLGLFLVKLPAFWFLVLTVAAIVQPWLMLRKVPVRAEVLSTHAVRLHFDHAVTTFGKGTQLAKHPLRDWHGFATFPDPSPAGTRGKPSFSCLVSKAGDWTSDTIKNPPTHFWKRGVLLYGFAYSMRVFKKVIVVTTGSGIGPCLSFLGDDNRPELRVLWQTRAPLKTYGQGVIDLVHRMDNNPIIMDTDQMGRVDMVPIVQRLVAEFDAEAVCVISNPGLTRRIVYELEARGVPAFGPIFDS
;
A
#
# COMPACT_ATOMS: atom_id res chain seq x y z
N MET A 1 55.91 34.00 64.96
CA MET A 1 54.71 34.81 64.69
C MET A 1 54.24 34.46 63.29
N SER A 2 53.09 33.79 63.20
CA SER A 2 52.18 33.64 62.05
C SER A 2 52.78 33.37 60.66
N ASP A 3 52.86 32.09 60.28
CA ASP A 3 52.68 31.70 58.87
C ASP A 3 51.29 31.05 58.74
N SER A 4 50.39 31.77 58.08
CA SER A 4 48.97 31.46 57.97
C SER A 4 48.67 30.66 56.69
N GLU A 5 47.89 29.59 56.88
CA GLU A 5 47.49 28.59 55.89
C GLU A 5 46.63 29.16 54.74
N LYS A 6 46.85 28.65 53.53
CA LYS A 6 45.93 28.76 52.39
C LYS A 6 44.99 27.53 52.36
N PRO A 7 43.71 27.69 51.99
CA PRO A 7 42.74 26.58 51.98
C PRO A 7 42.88 25.67 50.73
N PRO A 8 42.42 24.40 50.79
CA PRO A 8 42.70 23.39 49.78
C PRO A 8 41.68 23.34 48.63
N ILE A 9 42.18 23.02 47.44
CA ILE A 9 41.43 22.76 46.20
C ILE A 9 41.01 21.28 46.15
N THR A 10 39.73 21.02 45.87
CA THR A 10 39.14 19.68 45.80
C THR A 10 39.01 19.20 44.33
N LEU A 11 39.53 18.01 44.03
CA LEU A 11 39.42 17.30 42.74
C LEU A 11 38.40 16.14 42.85
N PRO A 12 37.51 15.92 41.86
CA PRO A 12 36.78 14.65 41.73
C PRO A 12 37.45 13.65 40.75
N LYS A 13 37.31 12.36 41.09
CA LYS A 13 37.99 11.12 40.64
C LYS A 13 37.52 10.54 39.27
N PRO A 14 38.29 9.60 38.66
CA PRO A 14 38.04 9.10 37.30
C PRO A 14 37.30 7.74 37.18
N ALA A 15 36.63 7.60 36.02
CA ALA A 15 36.38 6.45 35.12
C ALA A 15 36.00 5.04 35.60
N MET A 16 35.01 4.44 34.92
CA MET A 16 35.00 3.01 34.57
C MET A 16 34.49 2.77 33.14
N THR A 17 35.38 2.25 32.31
CA THR A 17 35.13 1.65 30.99
C THR A 17 35.18 0.14 31.16
N ARG A 18 34.30 -0.64 30.49
CA ARG A 18 34.51 -2.08 30.31
C ARG A 18 34.13 -2.52 28.89
N MET A 19 35.10 -3.20 28.26
CA MET A 19 35.08 -3.76 26.90
C MET A 19 34.42 -5.15 26.85
N VAL A 20 33.66 -5.37 25.76
CA VAL A 20 33.49 -6.54 24.87
C VAL A 20 33.85 -7.96 25.35
N THR A 21 32.92 -8.90 25.13
CA THR A 21 33.23 -10.28 24.68
C THR A 21 32.24 -10.75 23.60
N ASN A 22 32.78 -11.31 22.51
CA ASN A 22 32.10 -12.10 21.49
C ASN A 22 31.96 -13.57 21.98
N SER A 23 30.83 -14.23 21.70
CA SER A 23 30.82 -15.67 21.44
C SER A 23 29.70 -16.06 20.46
N SER A 24 29.99 -17.09 19.68
CA SER A 24 29.28 -17.64 18.52
C SER A 24 28.20 -18.68 18.88
N ASN A 25 27.11 -18.66 18.09
CA ASN A 25 26.01 -19.63 17.80
C ASN A 25 26.26 -21.15 18.04
N PRO A 26 25.25 -22.08 17.93
CA PRO A 26 23.79 -21.93 17.65
C PRO A 26 22.86 -22.76 18.59
N SER A 27 21.56 -22.48 18.61
CA SER A 27 20.55 -23.49 18.96
C SER A 27 19.21 -23.19 18.28
N GLU A 28 18.76 -24.14 17.48
CA GLU A 28 17.42 -24.24 16.89
C GLU A 28 16.33 -24.08 17.96
N VAL A 29 15.37 -23.18 17.72
CA VAL A 29 14.00 -23.36 18.20
C VAL A 29 13.07 -22.99 17.06
N THR A 30 12.48 -24.01 16.47
CA THR A 30 11.32 -23.96 15.59
C THR A 30 10.18 -23.24 16.30
N LEU A 31 9.83 -22.03 15.88
CA LEU A 31 8.71 -21.27 16.46
C LEU A 31 7.51 -21.32 15.52
N THR A 32 6.46 -21.95 16.04
CA THR A 32 5.14 -22.17 15.43
C THR A 32 4.28 -20.90 15.47
N ASP A 33 3.18 -20.91 14.70
CA ASP A 33 2.24 -19.82 14.35
C ASP A 33 1.57 -19.00 15.49
N GLY A 34 2.04 -19.09 16.75
CA GLY A 34 1.45 -18.41 17.92
C GLY A 34 1.92 -16.97 18.17
N GLU A 35 3.03 -16.51 17.60
CA GLU A 35 3.61 -15.20 17.98
C GLU A 35 2.89 -13.98 17.39
N GLN A 36 2.09 -14.11 16.33
CA GLN A 36 1.34 -12.97 15.79
C GLN A 36 0.23 -12.47 16.74
N ALA A 37 -0.36 -13.38 17.53
CA ALA A 37 -1.34 -13.03 18.55
C ALA A 37 -0.68 -12.34 19.77
N ASN A 38 0.49 -12.80 20.19
CA ASN A 38 1.22 -12.21 21.32
C ASN A 38 1.82 -10.84 21.00
N VAL A 39 2.24 -10.59 19.75
CA VAL A 39 2.64 -9.24 19.31
C VAL A 39 1.43 -8.31 19.24
N PHE A 40 0.26 -8.83 18.85
CA PHE A 40 -1.00 -8.07 18.85
C PHE A 40 -1.39 -7.64 20.26
N GLU A 41 -1.25 -8.51 21.25
CA GLU A 41 -1.57 -8.21 22.65
C GLU A 41 -0.52 -7.29 23.31
N LYS A 42 0.78 -7.51 23.05
CA LYS A 42 1.86 -6.64 23.56
C LYS A 42 1.77 -5.20 23.02
N VAL A 43 1.44 -5.01 21.75
CA VAL A 43 1.27 -3.67 21.16
C VAL A 43 0.01 -2.99 21.70
N LEU A 44 -1.04 -3.75 22.00
CA LEU A 44 -2.28 -3.23 22.59
C LEU A 44 -2.05 -2.70 24.02
N PHE A 45 -1.29 -3.43 24.83
CA PHE A 45 -1.02 -3.07 26.23
C PHE A 45 0.00 -1.95 26.40
N GLN A 46 0.97 -1.82 25.48
CA GLN A 46 2.06 -0.85 25.64
C GLN A 46 1.65 0.61 25.36
N GLU A 47 0.49 0.86 24.71
CA GLU A 47 -0.05 2.21 24.51
C GLU A 47 -1.06 2.67 25.58
N MET A 48 -1.37 1.85 26.60
CA MET A 48 -2.36 2.18 27.65
C MET A 48 -1.75 2.79 28.94
N GLY A 49 -0.44 3.05 28.99
CA GLY A 49 0.21 3.59 30.18
C GLY A 49 0.47 5.09 30.11
N SER A 50 -0.22 5.85 30.97
CA SER A 50 -0.03 7.26 31.40
C SER A 50 -1.12 8.24 30.94
N VAL A 51 -2.12 8.40 31.82
CA VAL A 51 -3.09 9.49 31.80
C VAL A 51 -2.86 10.30 33.07
N ASP A 52 -2.42 11.54 32.93
CA ASP A 52 -2.37 12.52 34.02
C ASP A 52 -3.37 13.64 33.70
N ALA A 53 -4.20 13.99 34.69
CA ALA A 53 -5.35 14.87 34.54
C ALA A 53 -4.97 16.35 34.75
N GLY A 54 -5.39 17.23 33.84
CA GLY A 54 -5.07 18.66 33.95
C GLY A 54 -5.73 19.61 32.94
N SER A 55 -7.05 19.79 33.06
CA SER A 55 -7.84 21.01 32.78
C SER A 55 -8.20 21.49 31.35
N ASN A 56 -9.52 21.77 31.23
CA ASN A 56 -10.24 22.83 30.49
C ASN A 56 -10.48 22.75 28.98
N HIS A 57 -11.06 21.64 28.54
CA HIS A 57 -12.31 21.60 27.74
C HIS A 57 -12.98 20.26 28.08
N THR A 58 -14.10 20.27 28.80
CA THR A 58 -14.73 19.04 29.33
C THR A 58 -15.39 18.23 28.22
N VAL A 59 -14.58 17.45 27.50
CA VAL A 59 -15.02 16.15 26.99
C VAL A 59 -15.28 15.32 28.24
N ASP A 60 -16.53 14.94 28.48
CA ASP A 60 -16.90 14.04 29.57
C ASP A 60 -16.16 12.70 29.37
N LEU A 61 -15.07 12.51 30.12
CA LEU A 61 -14.24 11.31 30.08
C LEU A 61 -14.96 10.12 30.74
N GLU A 62 -15.91 10.36 31.65
CA GLU A 62 -16.64 9.32 32.37
C GLU A 62 -17.79 8.71 31.53
N ALA A 63 -18.34 9.48 30.58
CA ALA A 63 -19.34 9.00 29.62
C ALA A 63 -18.80 8.06 28.52
N GLN A 64 -17.50 7.73 28.51
CA GLN A 64 -16.87 6.91 27.47
C GLN A 64 -17.18 5.40 27.54
N THR A 65 -17.99 4.97 28.51
CA THR A 65 -18.10 3.55 28.89
C THR A 65 -19.28 2.79 28.31
N VAL A 66 -20.23 3.44 27.62
CA VAL A 66 -21.38 2.72 27.04
C VAL A 66 -21.19 2.50 25.54
N SER A 67 -20.35 1.52 25.19
CA SER A 67 -20.22 1.05 23.81
C SER A 67 -20.96 -0.29 23.66
N ALA A 68 -21.84 -0.40 22.67
CA ALA A 68 -22.56 -1.64 22.35
C ALA A 68 -21.62 -2.85 22.19
N ASP A 69 -22.07 -4.03 22.60
CA ASP A 69 -21.28 -5.26 22.54
C ASP A 69 -20.86 -5.60 21.09
N PRO A 70 -19.62 -6.09 20.88
CA PRO A 70 -19.16 -6.48 19.55
C PRO A 70 -19.95 -7.68 19.02
N LYS A 71 -20.24 -7.68 17.71
CA LYS A 71 -20.94 -8.80 17.04
C LYS A 71 -20.16 -10.12 17.20
N ARG A 72 -20.91 -11.22 17.40
CA ARG A 72 -20.35 -12.58 17.41
C ARG A 72 -19.52 -12.82 16.13
N PHE A 73 -18.29 -13.34 16.26
CA PHE A 73 -17.31 -13.54 15.19
C PHE A 73 -16.69 -12.29 14.53
N ALA A 74 -16.80 -11.10 15.14
CA ALA A 74 -16.17 -9.88 14.60
C ALA A 74 -14.65 -10.02 14.42
N SER A 75 -13.94 -10.62 15.39
CA SER A 75 -12.50 -10.86 15.30
C SER A 75 -12.12 -11.73 14.09
N LEU A 76 -12.81 -12.85 13.88
CA LEU A 76 -12.56 -13.71 12.71
C LEU A 76 -12.84 -12.99 11.38
N ARG A 77 -13.93 -12.23 11.30
CA ARG A 77 -14.38 -11.55 10.09
C ARG A 77 -13.49 -10.38 9.70
N TYR A 78 -13.07 -9.57 10.68
CA TYR A 78 -12.43 -8.26 10.45
C TYR A 78 -10.94 -8.24 10.79
N ALA A 79 -10.45 -9.07 11.71
CA ALA A 79 -9.03 -9.17 12.04
C ALA A 79 -8.31 -10.26 11.20
N ILE A 80 -8.94 -11.42 11.01
CA ILE A 80 -8.30 -12.57 10.34
C ILE A 80 -8.65 -12.62 8.85
N LEU A 81 -9.94 -12.58 8.49
CA LEU A 81 -10.44 -12.66 7.11
C LEU A 81 -10.66 -11.27 6.51
N THR A 82 -9.62 -10.44 6.50
CA THR A 82 -9.66 -9.13 5.83
C THR A 82 -10.04 -9.30 4.34
N LEU A 83 -10.68 -8.29 3.74
CA LEU A 83 -11.13 -8.40 2.35
C LEU A 83 -9.96 -8.67 1.39
N TYR A 84 -8.80 -8.08 1.67
CA TYR A 84 -7.52 -8.40 1.02
C TYR A 84 -7.25 -9.91 1.01
N ARG A 85 -7.29 -10.55 2.19
CA ARG A 85 -7.03 -12.00 2.34
C ARG A 85 -8.11 -12.83 1.64
N ARG A 86 -9.37 -12.41 1.67
CA ARG A 86 -10.43 -13.09 0.93
C ARG A 86 -10.23 -13.06 -0.58
N LEU A 87 -9.89 -11.88 -1.13
CA LEU A 87 -9.60 -11.74 -2.56
C LEU A 87 -8.39 -12.57 -2.95
N PHE A 88 -7.33 -12.54 -2.14
CA PHE A 88 -6.16 -13.39 -2.31
C PHE A 88 -6.55 -14.87 -2.35
N THR A 89 -7.26 -15.33 -1.33
CA THR A 89 -7.67 -16.73 -1.15
C THR A 89 -8.58 -17.20 -2.29
N LEU A 90 -9.50 -16.35 -2.74
CA LEU A 90 -10.37 -16.64 -3.88
C LEU A 90 -9.57 -16.83 -5.17
N VAL A 91 -8.68 -15.88 -5.49
CA VAL A 91 -7.82 -15.96 -6.69
C VAL A 91 -6.89 -17.18 -6.60
N PHE A 92 -6.34 -17.43 -5.43
CA PHE A 92 -5.43 -18.55 -5.18
C PHE A 92 -6.13 -19.90 -5.38
N PHE A 93 -7.25 -20.16 -4.69
CA PHE A 93 -7.94 -21.44 -4.80
C PHE A 93 -8.56 -21.68 -6.17
N ALA A 94 -9.06 -20.62 -6.84
CA ALA A 94 -9.51 -20.74 -8.23
C ALA A 94 -8.36 -21.22 -9.14
N ASN A 95 -7.18 -20.64 -8.99
CA ASN A 95 -5.99 -21.06 -9.74
C ASN A 95 -5.54 -22.48 -9.40
N VAL A 96 -5.53 -22.86 -8.12
CA VAL A 96 -5.14 -24.21 -7.69
C VAL A 96 -6.13 -25.26 -8.24
N GLY A 97 -7.44 -24.97 -8.22
CA GLY A 97 -8.44 -25.87 -8.80
C GLY A 97 -8.21 -26.12 -10.29
N VAL A 98 -7.97 -25.05 -11.06
CA VAL A 98 -7.64 -25.16 -12.50
C VAL A 98 -6.29 -25.85 -12.71
N PHE A 99 -5.29 -25.60 -11.86
CA PHE A 99 -3.99 -26.25 -11.91
C PHE A 99 -4.10 -27.77 -11.76
N ILE A 100 -4.82 -28.24 -10.74
CA ILE A 100 -5.04 -29.66 -10.50
C ILE A 100 -5.72 -30.30 -11.71
N TRP A 101 -6.76 -29.66 -12.26
CA TRP A 101 -7.46 -30.16 -13.44
C TRP A 101 -6.54 -30.26 -14.68
N VAL A 102 -5.73 -29.23 -14.95
CA VAL A 102 -4.78 -29.24 -16.07
C VAL A 102 -3.72 -30.32 -15.90
N MET A 103 -3.21 -30.55 -14.68
CA MET A 103 -2.18 -31.56 -14.41
C MET A 103 -2.67 -33.00 -14.65
N VAL A 104 -3.98 -33.23 -14.56
CA VAL A 104 -4.64 -34.50 -14.89
C VAL A 104 -4.95 -34.62 -16.40
N SER A 105 -4.97 -33.52 -17.14
CA SER A 105 -5.24 -33.49 -18.60
C SER A 105 -4.01 -33.83 -19.46
N ASN A 106 -4.20 -34.16 -20.75
CA ASN A 106 -3.10 -34.52 -21.66
C ASN A 106 -2.30 -33.34 -22.24
N GLN A 107 -2.81 -32.10 -22.19
CA GLN A 107 -2.19 -30.92 -22.82
C GLN A 107 -1.49 -30.02 -21.79
N LYS A 108 -0.41 -30.51 -21.18
CA LYS A 108 0.18 -29.90 -19.97
C LYS A 108 1.02 -28.65 -20.26
N LEU A 109 1.94 -28.73 -21.21
CA LEU A 109 3.02 -27.73 -21.30
C LEU A 109 2.54 -26.33 -21.74
N LEU A 110 1.79 -26.24 -22.85
CA LEU A 110 1.28 -24.94 -23.35
C LEU A 110 0.26 -24.32 -22.38
N ALA A 111 -0.57 -25.15 -21.74
CA ALA A 111 -1.53 -24.68 -20.74
C ALA A 111 -0.81 -24.05 -19.53
N LEU A 112 0.26 -24.68 -19.02
CA LEU A 112 1.06 -24.16 -17.91
C LEU A 112 1.73 -22.81 -18.26
N VAL A 113 2.29 -22.69 -19.47
CA VAL A 113 2.90 -21.43 -19.94
C VAL A 113 1.85 -20.32 -20.04
N ASN A 114 0.71 -20.60 -20.68
CA ASN A 114 -0.37 -19.63 -20.85
C ASN A 114 -0.95 -19.19 -19.49
N ALA A 115 -1.18 -20.12 -18.56
CA ALA A 115 -1.70 -19.81 -17.23
C ALA A 115 -0.70 -19.03 -16.37
N THR A 116 0.60 -19.33 -16.47
CA THR A 116 1.65 -18.53 -15.83
C THR A 116 1.63 -17.09 -16.35
N ALA A 117 1.65 -16.93 -17.67
CA ALA A 117 1.68 -15.61 -18.31
C ALA A 117 0.39 -14.80 -18.03
N ALA A 118 -0.77 -15.45 -18.00
CA ALA A 118 -2.04 -14.81 -17.65
C ALA A 118 -2.05 -14.28 -16.20
N ASN A 119 -1.57 -15.08 -15.25
CA ASN A 119 -1.46 -14.65 -13.85
C ASN A 119 -0.43 -13.53 -13.68
N LEU A 120 0.71 -13.60 -14.39
CA LEU A 120 1.70 -12.54 -14.37
C LEU A 120 1.15 -11.22 -14.93
N LEU A 121 0.40 -11.27 -16.04
CA LEU A 121 -0.29 -10.12 -16.60
C LEU A 121 -1.30 -9.54 -15.60
N ALA A 122 -2.18 -10.37 -15.04
CA ALA A 122 -3.17 -9.92 -14.05
C ALA A 122 -2.50 -9.30 -12.81
N CYS A 123 -1.40 -9.90 -12.34
CA CYS A 123 -0.57 -9.37 -11.26
C CYS A 123 -0.03 -7.97 -11.61
N GLY A 124 0.53 -7.79 -12.81
CA GLY A 124 1.05 -6.50 -13.27
C GLY A 124 -0.04 -5.43 -13.46
N LEU A 125 -1.16 -5.78 -14.11
CA LEU A 125 -2.27 -4.87 -14.37
C LEU A 125 -2.94 -4.39 -13.07
N ALA A 126 -2.99 -5.21 -12.03
CA ALA A 126 -3.51 -4.82 -10.72
C ALA A 126 -2.72 -3.68 -10.05
N ARG A 127 -1.51 -3.34 -10.54
CA ARG A 127 -0.71 -2.20 -10.09
C ARG A 127 -0.53 -1.12 -11.17
N GLN A 128 -1.12 -1.29 -12.35
CA GLN A 128 -0.97 -0.35 -13.47
C GLN A 128 -1.89 0.87 -13.27
N PRO A 129 -1.40 2.13 -13.36
CA PRO A 129 -2.18 3.30 -12.98
C PRO A 129 -3.49 3.55 -13.74
N LEU A 130 -3.53 3.27 -15.04
CA LEU A 130 -4.72 3.42 -15.87
C LEU A 130 -5.77 2.35 -15.54
N VAL A 131 -5.34 1.11 -15.32
CA VAL A 131 -6.21 -0.01 -14.93
C VAL A 131 -6.81 0.26 -13.55
N VAL A 132 -5.98 0.61 -12.56
CA VAL A 132 -6.46 0.98 -11.22
C VAL A 132 -7.45 2.14 -11.31
N ASN A 133 -7.13 3.19 -12.08
CA ASN A 133 -8.06 4.30 -12.26
C ASN A 133 -9.37 3.90 -12.94
N GLY A 134 -9.31 3.00 -13.92
CA GLY A 134 -10.48 2.43 -14.59
C GLY A 134 -11.36 1.66 -13.62
N ILE A 135 -10.77 0.79 -12.80
CA ILE A 135 -11.47 0.02 -11.76
C ILE A 135 -12.19 0.96 -10.78
N PHE A 136 -11.51 1.97 -10.25
CA PHE A 136 -12.14 2.93 -9.34
C PHE A 136 -13.27 3.71 -10.02
N ARG A 137 -13.10 4.14 -11.27
CA ARG A 137 -14.16 4.86 -12.01
C ARG A 137 -15.38 4.00 -12.26
N ILE A 138 -15.18 2.75 -12.69
CA ILE A 138 -16.27 1.83 -13.03
C ILE A 138 -17.00 1.41 -11.75
N VAL A 139 -16.28 0.89 -10.76
CA VAL A 139 -16.88 0.35 -9.53
C VAL A 139 -17.53 1.44 -8.68
N LEU A 140 -16.96 2.65 -8.63
CA LEU A 140 -17.50 3.76 -7.85
C LEU A 140 -18.39 4.71 -8.66
N SER A 141 -18.82 4.29 -9.86
CA SER A 141 -19.89 4.97 -10.61
C SER A 141 -21.28 4.72 -10.01
N VAL A 142 -21.38 3.81 -9.03
CA VAL A 142 -22.62 3.50 -8.31
C VAL A 142 -23.22 4.78 -7.71
N PRO A 143 -24.46 5.14 -8.07
CA PRO A 143 -25.07 6.38 -7.59
C PRO A 143 -25.39 6.30 -6.09
N ARG A 144 -25.45 7.45 -5.42
CA ARG A 144 -25.82 7.55 -4.00
C ARG A 144 -27.25 7.08 -3.70
N SER A 145 -28.10 6.97 -4.73
CA SER A 145 -29.46 6.41 -4.65
C SER A 145 -29.51 4.88 -4.63
N ALA A 146 -28.41 4.20 -5.00
CA ALA A 146 -28.37 2.74 -5.02
C ALA A 146 -28.49 2.14 -3.60
N PRO A 147 -28.92 0.87 -3.47
CA PRO A 147 -29.02 0.19 -2.19
C PRO A 147 -27.72 0.28 -1.40
N PHE A 148 -27.82 0.56 -0.09
CA PHE A 148 -26.66 0.77 0.79
C PHE A 148 -25.66 -0.39 0.74
N VAL A 149 -26.15 -1.64 0.66
CA VAL A 149 -25.30 -2.84 0.59
C VAL A 149 -24.38 -2.80 -0.63
N LEU A 150 -24.89 -2.39 -1.81
CA LEU A 150 -24.09 -2.29 -3.02
C LEU A 150 -23.01 -1.21 -2.87
N ARG A 151 -23.37 -0.04 -2.35
CA ARG A 151 -22.44 1.08 -2.11
C ARG A 151 -21.34 0.67 -1.13
N ARG A 152 -21.69 -0.06 -0.06
CA ARG A 152 -20.76 -0.60 0.93
C ARG A 152 -19.81 -1.65 0.36
N ILE A 153 -20.24 -2.47 -0.60
CA ILE A 153 -19.36 -3.44 -1.28
C ILE A 153 -18.43 -2.70 -2.25
N ALA A 154 -18.99 -1.81 -3.07
CA ALA A 154 -18.25 -1.02 -4.04
C ALA A 154 -17.15 -0.17 -3.38
N SER A 155 -17.43 0.42 -2.21
CA SER A 155 -16.44 1.23 -1.48
C SER A 155 -15.22 0.45 -1.01
N LYS A 156 -15.24 -0.90 -1.02
CA LYS A 156 -14.10 -1.75 -0.66
C LYS A 156 -13.18 -2.07 -1.85
N VAL A 157 -13.37 -1.41 -3.00
CA VAL A 157 -12.56 -1.59 -4.22
C VAL A 157 -11.05 -1.40 -4.00
N TYR A 158 -10.66 -0.55 -3.05
CA TYR A 158 -9.26 -0.27 -2.74
C TYR A 158 -8.48 -1.45 -2.14
N HIS A 159 -9.15 -2.59 -1.85
CA HIS A 159 -8.53 -3.86 -1.45
C HIS A 159 -7.99 -4.71 -2.61
N TYR A 160 -7.91 -4.15 -3.82
CA TYR A 160 -7.40 -4.83 -5.02
C TYR A 160 -5.97 -5.38 -4.89
N GLY A 161 -5.18 -4.93 -3.91
CA GLY A 161 -3.86 -5.49 -3.61
C GLY A 161 -3.88 -7.01 -3.34
N GLY A 162 -4.99 -7.54 -2.83
CA GLY A 162 -5.17 -9.00 -2.65
C GLY A 162 -5.15 -9.77 -3.98
N VAL A 163 -5.66 -9.18 -5.06
CA VAL A 163 -5.62 -9.75 -6.42
C VAL A 163 -4.19 -9.78 -6.93
N HIS A 164 -3.44 -8.68 -6.76
CA HIS A 164 -2.02 -8.61 -7.15
C HIS A 164 -1.20 -9.72 -6.49
N SER A 165 -1.27 -9.86 -5.16
CA SER A 165 -0.54 -10.93 -4.46
C SER A 165 -1.05 -12.33 -4.81
N GLY A 166 -2.38 -12.51 -4.96
CA GLY A 166 -2.97 -13.79 -5.31
C GLY A 166 -2.50 -14.29 -6.67
N CYS A 167 -2.53 -13.42 -7.68
CA CYS A 167 -2.01 -13.70 -9.01
C CYS A 167 -0.49 -13.90 -9.01
N GLY A 168 0.27 -13.16 -8.19
CA GLY A 168 1.72 -13.34 -8.07
C GLY A 168 2.12 -14.72 -7.54
N VAL A 169 1.48 -15.19 -6.46
CA VAL A 169 1.72 -16.53 -5.91
C VAL A 169 1.21 -17.61 -6.87
N ALA A 170 0.03 -17.41 -7.47
CA ALA A 170 -0.49 -18.34 -8.47
C ALA A 170 0.46 -18.47 -9.68
N ALA A 171 1.01 -17.36 -10.18
CA ALA A 171 1.99 -17.38 -11.27
C ALA A 171 3.21 -18.24 -10.91
N LEU A 172 3.72 -18.16 -9.68
CA LEU A 172 4.81 -19.04 -9.24
C LEU A 172 4.39 -20.52 -9.28
N ILE A 173 3.22 -20.88 -8.75
CA ILE A 173 2.77 -22.29 -8.73
C ILE A 173 2.66 -22.85 -10.14
N TRP A 174 2.00 -22.11 -11.04
CA TRP A 174 1.91 -22.47 -12.46
C TRP A 174 3.30 -22.62 -13.09
N TYR A 175 4.22 -21.73 -12.74
CA TYR A 175 5.58 -21.75 -13.26
C TYR A 175 6.41 -22.92 -12.73
N VAL A 176 6.26 -23.28 -11.44
CA VAL A 176 6.87 -24.49 -10.86
C VAL A 176 6.38 -25.74 -11.62
N GLY A 177 5.08 -25.81 -11.92
CA GLY A 177 4.52 -26.87 -12.75
C GLY A 177 5.14 -26.89 -14.16
N PHE A 178 5.27 -25.74 -14.81
CA PHE A 178 5.93 -25.60 -16.11
C PHE A 178 7.38 -26.11 -16.07
N VAL A 179 8.19 -25.65 -15.11
CA VAL A 179 9.57 -26.08 -14.93
C VAL A 179 9.62 -27.59 -14.68
N GLY A 180 8.75 -28.14 -13.84
CA GLY A 180 8.71 -29.58 -13.55
C GLY A 180 8.42 -30.44 -14.78
N VAL A 181 7.45 -30.04 -15.61
CA VAL A 181 7.13 -30.77 -16.86
C VAL A 181 8.25 -30.64 -17.87
N MET A 182 8.80 -29.44 -18.07
CA MET A 182 9.90 -29.21 -19.01
C MET A 182 11.17 -29.97 -18.60
N SER A 183 11.51 -29.98 -17.31
CA SER A 183 12.62 -30.76 -16.77
C SER A 183 12.42 -32.25 -17.00
N ARG A 184 11.20 -32.78 -16.78
CA ARG A 184 10.91 -34.19 -17.08
C ARG A 184 11.17 -34.51 -18.55
N GLN A 185 10.74 -33.66 -19.48
CA GLN A 185 10.98 -33.87 -20.92
C GLN A 185 12.46 -33.79 -21.30
N TYR A 186 13.25 -32.98 -20.59
CA TYR A 186 14.69 -32.90 -20.77
C TYR A 186 15.43 -34.16 -20.29
N TRP A 187 15.09 -34.66 -19.08
CA TRP A 187 15.77 -35.82 -18.47
C TRP A 187 15.26 -37.18 -18.97
N THR A 188 14.02 -37.23 -19.45
CA THR A 188 13.43 -38.43 -20.06
C THR A 188 13.10 -38.16 -21.52
N PRO A 189 14.11 -38.17 -22.41
CA PRO A 189 13.87 -38.01 -23.83
C PRO A 189 12.88 -39.08 -24.31
N PRO A 190 11.95 -38.73 -25.21
CA PRO A 190 10.97 -39.68 -25.71
C PRO A 190 11.63 -40.91 -26.34
N SER A 191 11.05 -42.08 -26.10
CA SER A 191 11.32 -43.25 -26.93
C SER A 191 10.91 -42.94 -28.38
N VAL A 192 11.63 -43.54 -29.33
CA VAL A 192 11.55 -43.31 -30.79
C VAL A 192 10.11 -43.35 -31.36
N SER A 193 9.14 -43.92 -30.63
CA SER A 193 7.75 -44.11 -31.05
C SER A 193 6.78 -42.97 -30.67
N ALA A 194 7.19 -41.95 -29.92
CA ALA A 194 6.31 -40.81 -29.59
C ALA A 194 6.53 -39.64 -30.55
N ALA A 195 5.88 -39.67 -31.71
CA ALA A 195 6.00 -38.73 -32.84
C ALA A 195 5.68 -37.24 -32.55
N THR A 196 5.52 -36.84 -31.28
CA THR A 196 5.13 -35.49 -30.84
C THR A 196 5.96 -34.97 -29.67
N ALA A 197 6.99 -35.69 -29.23
CA ALA A 197 7.75 -35.31 -28.06
C ALA A 197 9.00 -34.50 -28.43
N VAL A 198 9.02 -33.24 -27.97
CA VAL A 198 10.10 -32.28 -28.19
C VAL A 198 11.21 -32.54 -27.17
N SER A 199 12.43 -32.76 -27.64
CA SER A 199 13.63 -32.76 -26.79
C SER A 199 14.13 -31.32 -26.67
N PHE A 200 14.08 -30.75 -25.47
CA PHE A 200 14.56 -29.40 -25.20
C PHE A 200 16.09 -29.36 -25.11
N SER A 201 16.71 -28.26 -25.56
CA SER A 201 18.12 -28.02 -25.27
C SER A 201 18.32 -27.59 -23.81
N ALA A 202 19.58 -27.51 -23.35
CA ALA A 202 19.88 -27.06 -21.99
C ALA A 202 19.52 -25.58 -21.77
N ALA A 203 19.44 -24.77 -22.82
CA ALA A 203 19.23 -23.32 -22.73
C ALA A 203 17.87 -22.91 -22.15
N PRO A 204 16.70 -23.34 -22.68
CA PRO A 204 15.40 -23.00 -22.10
C PRO A 204 15.25 -23.58 -20.69
N VAL A 205 15.82 -24.75 -20.41
CA VAL A 205 15.83 -25.35 -19.07
C VAL A 205 16.58 -24.48 -18.07
N ALA A 206 17.81 -24.05 -18.41
CA ALA A 206 18.61 -23.17 -17.57
C ALA A 206 17.92 -21.82 -17.31
N LEU A 207 17.40 -21.17 -18.36
CA LEU A 207 16.63 -19.94 -18.23
C LEU A 207 15.44 -20.13 -17.30
N ALA A 208 14.74 -21.26 -17.41
CA ALA A 208 13.56 -21.47 -16.61
C ALA A 208 13.85 -21.62 -15.12
N TYR A 209 14.93 -22.33 -14.76
CA TYR A 209 15.40 -22.43 -13.37
C TYR A 209 15.91 -21.09 -12.82
N ILE A 210 16.61 -20.29 -13.63
CA ILE A 210 17.04 -18.94 -13.21
C ILE A 210 15.82 -18.10 -12.86
N ILE A 211 14.82 -18.04 -13.74
CA ILE A 211 13.57 -17.31 -13.48
C ILE A 211 12.87 -17.86 -12.23
N LEU A 212 12.86 -19.17 -12.01
CA LEU A 212 12.23 -19.78 -10.84
C LEU A 212 12.86 -19.29 -9.54
N VAL A 213 14.21 -19.28 -9.47
CA VAL A 213 14.95 -18.75 -8.31
C VAL A 213 14.64 -17.27 -8.08
N LEU A 214 14.60 -16.47 -9.15
CA LEU A 214 14.28 -15.05 -9.03
C LEU A 214 12.83 -14.80 -8.58
N LEU A 215 11.87 -15.58 -9.07
CA LEU A 215 10.47 -15.51 -8.62
C LEU A 215 10.34 -15.88 -7.14
N LEU A 216 11.04 -16.93 -6.69
CA LEU A 216 11.09 -17.29 -5.27
C LEU A 216 11.68 -16.16 -4.42
N ALA A 217 12.77 -15.53 -4.88
CA ALA A 217 13.37 -14.39 -4.20
C ALA A 217 12.39 -13.21 -4.07
N ILE A 218 11.61 -12.91 -5.12
CA ILE A 218 10.55 -11.89 -5.06
C ILE A 218 9.52 -12.23 -3.98
N ILE A 219 9.05 -13.47 -3.90
CA ILE A 219 8.05 -13.86 -2.90
C ILE A 219 8.60 -13.75 -1.48
N VAL A 220 9.85 -14.16 -1.25
CA VAL A 220 10.52 -14.04 0.06
C VAL A 220 10.57 -12.58 0.50
N VAL A 221 11.01 -11.69 -0.39
CA VAL A 221 11.11 -10.26 -0.10
C VAL A 221 9.72 -9.61 0.03
N ALA A 222 8.72 -10.10 -0.69
CA ALA A 222 7.33 -9.65 -0.60
C ALA A 222 6.60 -10.13 0.66
N HIS A 223 7.21 -11.01 1.47
CA HIS A 223 6.61 -11.50 2.70
C HIS A 223 6.26 -10.32 3.64
N PRO A 224 5.06 -10.28 4.27
CA PRO A 224 4.57 -9.12 5.01
C PRO A 224 5.54 -8.62 6.10
N THR A 225 6.21 -9.53 6.80
CA THR A 225 7.16 -9.15 7.86
C THR A 225 8.40 -8.47 7.30
N PHE A 226 8.96 -8.96 6.19
CA PHE A 226 10.14 -8.37 5.56
C PHE A 226 9.79 -7.01 4.96
N ARG A 227 8.72 -6.96 4.16
CA ARG A 227 8.24 -5.73 3.52
C ARG A 227 7.98 -4.61 4.51
N MET A 228 7.35 -4.90 5.65
CA MET A 228 7.06 -3.87 6.66
C MET A 228 8.32 -3.38 7.38
N LYS A 229 9.29 -4.27 7.65
CA LYS A 229 10.53 -3.91 8.37
C LYS A 229 11.59 -3.26 7.48
N ARG A 230 11.63 -3.63 6.19
CA ARG A 230 12.67 -3.24 5.22
C ARG A 230 12.01 -2.78 3.92
N HIS A 231 11.15 -1.78 4.02
CA HIS A 231 10.31 -1.28 2.92
C HIS A 231 11.14 -0.88 1.69
N ASP A 232 12.20 -0.10 1.86
CA ASP A 232 13.00 0.40 0.72
C ASP A 232 13.72 -0.73 -0.02
N TYR A 233 14.27 -1.70 0.72
CA TYR A 233 14.87 -2.91 0.13
C TYR A 233 13.82 -3.73 -0.62
N PHE A 234 12.62 -3.88 -0.06
CA PHE A 234 11.52 -4.54 -0.73
C PHE A 234 11.16 -3.83 -2.04
N GLU A 235 10.94 -2.51 -2.01
CA GLU A 235 10.53 -1.73 -3.17
C GLU A 235 11.54 -1.85 -4.32
N LEU A 236 12.83 -1.72 -4.01
CA LEU A 236 13.91 -1.74 -4.98
C LEU A 236 14.10 -3.14 -5.57
N THR A 237 14.18 -4.16 -4.72
CA THR A 237 14.40 -5.55 -5.13
C THR A 237 13.22 -6.06 -5.95
N HIS A 238 11.99 -5.83 -5.48
CA HIS A 238 10.79 -6.25 -6.19
C HIS A 238 10.66 -5.59 -7.56
N ARG A 239 11.06 -4.31 -7.70
CA ARG A 239 11.04 -3.60 -8.99
C ARG A 239 12.06 -4.17 -9.97
N PHE A 240 13.33 -4.21 -9.58
CA PHE A 240 14.40 -4.58 -10.52
C PHE A 240 14.42 -6.07 -10.81
N LEU A 241 14.16 -6.93 -9.83
CA LEU A 241 13.95 -8.36 -10.10
C LEU A 241 12.73 -8.56 -11.00
N GLY A 242 11.65 -7.80 -10.79
CA GLY A 242 10.48 -7.86 -11.67
C GLY A 242 10.83 -7.55 -13.13
N TRP A 243 11.64 -6.50 -13.38
CA TRP A 243 12.09 -6.16 -14.74
C TRP A 243 12.99 -7.25 -15.33
N LEU A 244 13.95 -7.74 -14.54
CA LEU A 244 14.84 -8.81 -14.97
C LEU A 244 14.06 -10.08 -15.34
N ILE A 245 13.10 -10.48 -14.50
CA ILE A 245 12.25 -11.64 -14.72
C ILE A 245 11.42 -11.50 -15.99
N VAL A 246 10.81 -10.33 -16.24
CA VAL A 246 10.04 -10.10 -17.47
C VAL A 246 10.94 -10.19 -18.71
N SER A 247 12.14 -9.61 -18.67
CA SER A 247 13.12 -9.72 -19.76
C SER A 247 13.55 -11.17 -19.99
N LEU A 248 13.82 -11.93 -18.92
CA LEU A 248 14.16 -13.34 -19.00
C LEU A 248 12.98 -14.19 -19.50
N PHE A 249 11.74 -13.87 -19.13
CA PHE A 249 10.55 -14.52 -19.68
C PHE A 249 10.43 -14.29 -21.19
N VAL A 250 10.76 -13.11 -21.69
CA VAL A 250 10.79 -12.84 -23.14
C VAL A 250 11.83 -13.74 -23.80
N ALA A 251 13.04 -13.81 -23.25
CA ALA A 251 14.09 -14.68 -23.76
C ALA A 251 13.69 -16.17 -23.74
N LEU A 252 13.16 -16.64 -22.61
CA LEU A 252 12.66 -18.00 -22.45
C LEU A 252 11.56 -18.31 -23.48
N LEU A 253 10.58 -17.41 -23.64
CA LEU A 253 9.49 -17.60 -24.59
C LEU A 253 10.02 -17.73 -26.04
N LEU A 254 10.98 -16.90 -26.43
CA LEU A 254 11.56 -16.93 -27.78
C LEU A 254 12.34 -18.23 -28.04
N VAL A 255 13.19 -18.65 -27.10
CA VAL A 255 13.96 -19.91 -27.22
C VAL A 255 13.02 -21.11 -27.22
N PHE A 256 12.05 -21.14 -26.30
CA PHE A 256 11.04 -22.19 -26.22
C PHE A 256 10.18 -22.29 -27.48
N ALA A 257 9.70 -21.14 -27.99
CA ALA A 257 8.92 -21.09 -29.22
C ALA A 257 9.74 -21.52 -30.43
N HIS A 258 11.03 -21.18 -30.49
CA HIS A 258 11.93 -21.62 -31.54
C HIS A 258 12.03 -23.15 -31.58
N GLU A 259 12.35 -23.79 -30.46
CA GLU A 259 12.50 -25.25 -30.40
C GLU A 259 11.21 -26.00 -30.76
N ILE A 260 10.05 -25.55 -30.27
CA ILE A 260 8.76 -26.15 -30.62
C ILE A 260 8.40 -25.91 -32.09
N SER A 261 8.63 -24.70 -32.61
CA SER A 261 8.33 -24.38 -34.01
C SER A 261 9.14 -25.24 -34.97
N GLN A 262 10.43 -25.49 -34.66
CA GLN A 262 11.30 -26.38 -35.43
C GLN A 262 10.80 -27.83 -35.38
N ALA A 263 10.45 -28.33 -34.19
CA ALA A 263 9.93 -29.69 -34.03
C ALA A 263 8.59 -29.90 -34.77
N GLN A 264 7.79 -28.86 -34.94
CA GLN A 264 6.50 -28.91 -35.64
C GLN A 264 6.60 -28.51 -37.13
N GLY A 265 7.78 -28.14 -37.63
CA GLY A 265 7.96 -27.65 -39.00
C GLY A 265 7.18 -26.37 -39.31
N GLN A 266 6.88 -25.54 -38.30
CA GLN A 266 6.12 -24.30 -38.45
C GLN A 266 7.03 -23.07 -38.44
N ASN A 267 6.57 -21.99 -39.09
CA ASN A 267 7.23 -20.69 -38.98
C ASN A 267 7.12 -20.14 -37.55
N LEU A 268 8.25 -19.71 -36.97
CA LEU A 268 8.33 -19.16 -35.61
C LEU A 268 7.36 -17.99 -35.37
N GLY A 269 7.25 -17.06 -36.31
CA GLY A 269 6.38 -15.90 -36.19
C GLY A 269 4.91 -16.30 -36.10
N LEU A 270 4.48 -17.26 -36.93
CA LEU A 270 3.11 -17.77 -36.91
C LEU A 270 2.81 -18.51 -35.59
N PHE A 271 3.78 -19.27 -35.07
CA PHE A 271 3.64 -19.94 -33.78
C PHE A 271 3.49 -18.93 -32.63
N LEU A 272 4.34 -17.89 -32.58
CA LEU A 272 4.28 -16.84 -31.56
C LEU A 272 2.95 -16.10 -31.56
N VAL A 273 2.43 -15.73 -32.73
CA VAL A 273 1.14 -15.01 -32.83
C VAL A 273 -0.03 -15.87 -32.35
N LYS A 274 0.02 -17.18 -32.56
CA LYS A 274 -0.99 -18.14 -32.07
C LYS A 274 -0.87 -18.43 -30.58
N LEU A 275 0.27 -18.13 -29.95
CA LEU A 275 0.53 -18.44 -28.55
C LEU A 275 -0.01 -17.33 -27.63
N PRO A 276 -1.02 -17.59 -26.78
CA PRO A 276 -1.58 -16.55 -25.89
C PRO A 276 -0.54 -15.93 -24.95
N ALA A 277 0.41 -16.73 -24.45
CA ALA A 277 1.48 -16.26 -23.59
C ALA A 277 2.32 -15.13 -24.22
N PHE A 278 2.49 -15.12 -25.55
CA PHE A 278 3.18 -14.04 -26.26
C PHE A 278 2.46 -12.70 -26.05
N TRP A 279 1.15 -12.65 -26.29
CA TRP A 279 0.35 -11.44 -26.11
C TRP A 279 0.26 -11.01 -24.65
N PHE A 280 0.14 -11.95 -23.71
CA PHE A 280 0.17 -11.62 -22.29
C PHE A 280 1.49 -10.97 -21.87
N LEU A 281 2.61 -11.45 -22.41
CA LEU A 281 3.92 -10.88 -22.12
C LEU A 281 4.11 -9.51 -22.79
N VAL A 282 3.67 -9.34 -24.05
CA VAL A 282 3.66 -8.03 -24.73
C VAL A 282 2.86 -7.00 -23.93
N LEU A 283 1.67 -7.36 -23.48
CA LEU A 283 0.83 -6.48 -22.65
C LEU A 283 1.48 -6.18 -21.29
N THR A 284 2.15 -7.17 -20.69
CA THR A 284 2.89 -6.99 -19.43
C THR A 284 4.04 -5.98 -19.60
N VAL A 285 4.83 -6.13 -20.67
CA VAL A 285 5.92 -5.18 -21.01
C VAL A 285 5.35 -3.79 -21.27
N ALA A 286 4.29 -3.67 -22.06
CA ALA A 286 3.64 -2.39 -22.34
C ALA A 286 3.11 -1.72 -21.05
N ALA A 287 2.50 -2.50 -20.15
CA ALA A 287 1.99 -2.02 -18.86
C ALA A 287 3.12 -1.52 -17.95
N ILE A 288 4.29 -2.16 -17.97
CA ILE A 288 5.47 -1.72 -17.20
C ILE A 288 6.06 -0.46 -17.82
N VAL A 289 6.23 -0.40 -19.13
CA VAL A 289 6.91 0.70 -19.84
C VAL A 289 6.06 1.98 -19.86
N GLN A 290 4.74 1.87 -20.01
CA GLN A 290 3.85 3.02 -20.21
C GLN A 290 3.99 4.13 -19.14
N PRO A 291 4.03 3.84 -17.82
CA PRO A 291 4.25 4.88 -16.81
C PRO A 291 5.61 5.58 -16.91
N TRP A 292 6.65 4.89 -17.40
CA TRP A 292 8.00 5.43 -17.58
C TRP A 292 8.11 6.34 -18.80
N LEU A 293 7.33 6.08 -19.86
CA LEU A 293 7.20 7.01 -20.98
C LEU A 293 6.60 8.36 -20.54
N MET A 294 5.89 8.37 -19.41
CA MET A 294 5.34 9.57 -18.78
C MET A 294 6.21 10.12 -17.63
N LEU A 295 7.46 9.65 -17.50
CA LEU A 295 8.40 10.16 -16.49
C LEU A 295 8.73 11.62 -16.80
N ARG A 296 8.49 12.51 -15.83
CA ARG A 296 8.74 13.95 -15.95
C ARG A 296 9.38 14.48 -14.68
N LYS A 297 10.30 15.43 -14.84
CA LYS A 297 10.80 16.26 -13.75
C LYS A 297 9.92 17.49 -13.67
N VAL A 298 9.17 17.64 -12.58
CA VAL A 298 8.20 18.73 -12.39
C VAL A 298 8.74 19.75 -11.38
N PRO A 299 8.56 21.06 -11.62
CA PRO A 299 8.86 22.08 -10.63
C PRO A 299 7.90 21.95 -9.44
N VAL A 300 8.38 22.29 -8.26
CA VAL A 300 7.59 22.31 -7.02
C VAL A 300 7.89 23.59 -6.25
N ARG A 301 6.84 24.22 -5.72
CA ARG A 301 6.99 25.31 -4.75
C ARG A 301 6.73 24.74 -3.36
N ALA A 302 7.75 24.72 -2.51
CA ALA A 302 7.63 24.27 -1.14
C ALA A 302 7.23 25.42 -0.21
N GLU A 303 6.25 25.16 0.65
CA GLU A 303 5.85 26.01 1.77
C GLU A 303 6.14 25.21 3.05
N VAL A 304 7.22 25.58 3.75
CA VAL A 304 7.60 24.93 5.01
C VAL A 304 6.67 25.43 6.10
N LEU A 305 5.78 24.55 6.59
CA LEU A 305 4.78 24.89 7.60
C LEU A 305 5.37 24.84 9.01
N SER A 306 6.24 23.86 9.26
CA SER A 306 6.94 23.65 10.53
C SER A 306 8.15 22.73 10.34
N THR A 307 8.86 22.43 11.43
CA THR A 307 9.91 21.40 11.45
C THR A 307 9.36 19.98 11.24
N HIS A 308 8.04 19.80 11.25
CA HIS A 308 7.36 18.51 11.09
C HIS A 308 6.62 18.37 9.76
N ALA A 309 6.23 19.46 9.10
CA ALA A 309 5.42 19.42 7.89
C ALA A 309 5.82 20.47 6.84
N VAL A 310 5.73 20.07 5.58
CA VAL A 310 5.90 20.93 4.40
C VAL A 310 4.74 20.69 3.43
N ARG A 311 4.19 21.76 2.87
CA ARG A 311 3.21 21.70 1.79
C ARG A 311 3.94 21.90 0.47
N LEU A 312 3.69 21.01 -0.48
CA LEU A 312 4.29 21.05 -1.81
C LEU A 312 3.23 21.43 -2.83
N HIS A 313 3.42 22.56 -3.51
CA HIS A 313 2.52 23.07 -4.54
C HIS A 313 2.99 22.70 -5.94
N PHE A 314 2.04 22.34 -6.78
CA PHE A 314 2.22 21.94 -8.17
C PHE A 314 1.21 22.64 -9.07
N ASP A 315 1.63 23.03 -10.27
CA ASP A 315 0.84 23.75 -11.27
C ASP A 315 0.77 23.02 -12.63
N HIS A 316 1.31 21.80 -12.69
CA HIS A 316 1.47 21.03 -13.94
C HIS A 316 0.23 20.23 -14.36
N ALA A 317 -0.78 20.11 -13.48
CA ALA A 317 -1.98 19.33 -13.73
C ALA A 317 -3.12 19.77 -12.80
N VAL A 318 -4.34 19.35 -13.12
CA VAL A 318 -5.51 19.52 -12.25
C VAL A 318 -5.70 18.24 -11.43
N THR A 319 -5.81 18.37 -10.11
CA THR A 319 -6.25 17.26 -9.26
C THR A 319 -7.77 17.26 -9.08
N THR A 320 -8.30 16.10 -8.73
CA THR A 320 -9.74 15.92 -8.41
C THR A 320 -9.85 15.09 -7.14
N PHE A 321 -11.05 15.03 -6.57
CA PHE A 321 -11.32 14.27 -5.35
C PHE A 321 -10.67 12.87 -5.33
N GLY A 322 -9.96 12.61 -4.23
CA GLY A 322 -9.39 11.32 -3.90
C GLY A 322 -8.23 10.88 -4.79
N LYS A 323 -7.59 11.79 -5.53
CA LYS A 323 -6.38 11.49 -6.29
C LYS A 323 -5.10 11.72 -5.48
N GLY A 324 -4.08 10.93 -5.80
CA GLY A 324 -2.72 11.06 -5.29
C GLY A 324 -1.68 11.06 -6.41
N THR A 325 -0.45 11.41 -6.03
CA THR A 325 0.74 11.43 -6.90
C THR A 325 1.86 10.62 -6.27
N GLN A 326 2.72 10.02 -7.10
CA GLN A 326 3.98 9.42 -6.65
C GLN A 326 5.13 10.39 -6.97
N LEU A 327 5.96 10.68 -5.96
CA LEU A 327 7.09 11.59 -6.07
C LEU A 327 8.38 10.87 -5.73
N ALA A 328 9.44 11.17 -6.49
CA ALA A 328 10.78 10.66 -6.22
C ALA A 328 11.82 11.78 -6.38
N LYS A 329 12.88 11.74 -5.58
CA LYS A 329 14.05 12.63 -5.74
C LYS A 329 14.97 12.15 -6.86
N HIS A 330 14.97 10.84 -7.10
CA HIS A 330 15.73 10.18 -8.16
C HIS A 330 14.85 9.17 -8.88
N PRO A 331 14.80 9.15 -10.22
CA PRO A 331 13.79 8.37 -10.97
C PRO A 331 13.89 6.86 -10.75
N LEU A 332 15.08 6.34 -10.43
CA LEU A 332 15.31 4.91 -10.22
C LEU A 332 15.35 4.47 -8.74
N ARG A 333 15.14 5.37 -7.76
CA ARG A 333 15.16 5.05 -6.33
C ARG A 333 13.75 5.02 -5.74
N ASP A 334 13.57 5.52 -4.52
CA ASP A 334 12.36 5.38 -3.71
C ASP A 334 11.26 6.32 -4.22
N TRP A 335 10.06 5.77 -4.40
CA TRP A 335 8.88 6.50 -4.85
C TRP A 335 7.86 6.58 -3.71
N HIS A 336 7.52 7.80 -3.30
CA HIS A 336 6.59 8.03 -2.20
C HIS A 336 5.24 8.56 -2.71
N GLY A 337 4.17 7.90 -2.29
CA GLY A 337 2.80 8.30 -2.62
C GLY A 337 2.28 9.37 -1.67
N PHE A 338 1.72 10.44 -2.21
CA PHE A 338 1.06 11.50 -1.45
C PHE A 338 -0.31 11.78 -2.02
N ALA A 339 -1.31 11.93 -1.15
CA ALA A 339 -2.61 12.42 -1.56
C ALA A 339 -2.52 13.89 -1.97
N THR A 340 -3.35 14.27 -2.92
CA THR A 340 -3.37 15.63 -3.47
C THR A 340 -4.71 16.29 -3.19
N PHE A 341 -4.70 17.60 -2.99
CA PHE A 341 -5.89 18.41 -2.79
C PHE A 341 -5.76 19.71 -3.59
N PRO A 342 -6.87 20.26 -4.11
CA PRO A 342 -6.82 21.50 -4.87
C PRO A 342 -6.36 22.66 -3.98
N ASP A 343 -5.60 23.58 -4.54
CA ASP A 343 -5.35 24.85 -3.87
C ASP A 343 -6.61 25.72 -3.96
N PRO A 344 -6.94 26.50 -2.92
CA PRO A 344 -7.99 27.49 -3.01
C PRO A 344 -7.51 28.62 -3.93
N SER A 345 -7.87 28.58 -5.21
CA SER A 345 -7.66 29.71 -6.12
C SER A 345 -8.77 30.74 -5.89
N PRO A 346 -8.50 32.06 -5.87
CA PRO A 346 -9.56 33.05 -5.88
C PRO A 346 -10.35 32.92 -7.18
N ALA A 347 -11.68 32.90 -7.07
CA ALA A 347 -12.54 33.12 -8.21
C ALA A 347 -12.16 34.47 -8.83
N GLY A 348 -11.53 34.47 -10.02
CA GLY A 348 -11.46 35.68 -10.85
C GLY A 348 -10.09 36.21 -11.30
N THR A 349 -8.94 35.59 -11.02
CA THR A 349 -7.66 36.10 -11.59
C THR A 349 -6.79 34.99 -12.15
N ARG A 350 -6.67 34.97 -13.49
CA ARG A 350 -5.76 34.21 -14.39
C ARG A 350 -4.65 33.38 -13.70
N GLY A 351 -5.01 32.28 -13.03
CA GLY A 351 -4.06 31.37 -12.40
C GLY A 351 -4.22 29.97 -12.97
N LYS A 352 -3.11 29.32 -13.34
CA LYS A 352 -3.13 27.90 -13.71
C LYS A 352 -3.72 27.10 -12.54
N PRO A 353 -4.59 26.11 -12.81
CA PRO A 353 -5.09 25.24 -11.75
C PRO A 353 -3.92 24.59 -11.03
N SER A 354 -3.82 24.80 -9.72
CA SER A 354 -2.77 24.25 -8.87
C SER A 354 -3.33 23.30 -7.82
N PHE A 355 -2.49 22.37 -7.39
CA PHE A 355 -2.81 21.43 -6.33
C PHE A 355 -1.62 21.30 -5.39
N SER A 356 -1.92 20.86 -4.18
CA SER A 356 -0.93 20.60 -3.16
C SER A 356 -0.92 19.17 -2.70
N CYS A 357 0.19 18.75 -2.12
CA CYS A 357 0.23 17.63 -1.19
C CYS A 357 0.90 18.06 0.12
N LEU A 358 0.53 17.36 1.20
CA LEU A 358 1.09 17.57 2.52
C LEU A 358 2.10 16.46 2.81
N VAL A 359 3.33 16.84 3.15
CA VAL A 359 4.41 15.91 3.51
C VAL A 359 4.76 16.15 4.96
N SER A 360 4.74 15.08 5.76
CA SER A 360 5.10 15.15 7.17
C SER A 360 6.19 14.17 7.53
N LYS A 361 6.91 14.51 8.59
CA LYS A 361 8.10 13.79 9.03
C LYS A 361 7.74 12.38 9.49
N ALA A 362 8.20 11.39 8.75
CA ALA A 362 7.94 9.96 9.02
C ALA A 362 9.16 9.06 8.78
N GLY A 363 10.10 9.49 7.94
CA GLY A 363 11.33 8.75 7.62
C GLY A 363 12.38 9.68 7.01
N ASP A 364 13.46 9.11 6.52
CA ASP A 364 14.61 9.89 6.03
C ASP A 364 14.25 10.75 4.83
N TRP A 365 13.52 10.19 3.86
CA TRP A 365 13.09 10.92 2.66
C TRP A 365 12.22 12.14 3.00
N THR A 366 11.23 11.98 3.89
CA THR A 366 10.32 13.06 4.28
C THR A 366 11.00 14.08 5.18
N SER A 367 11.84 13.62 6.11
CA SER A 367 12.65 14.49 6.98
C SER A 367 13.58 15.39 6.17
N ASP A 368 14.27 14.83 5.18
CA ASP A 368 15.15 15.59 4.28
C ASP A 368 14.34 16.54 3.40
N THR A 369 13.17 16.13 2.89
CA THR A 369 12.29 17.01 2.11
C THR A 369 11.80 18.23 2.90
N ILE A 370 11.60 18.10 4.21
CA ILE A 370 11.18 19.22 5.07
C ILE A 370 12.37 20.15 5.35
N LYS A 371 13.54 19.58 5.68
CA LYS A 371 14.74 20.37 6.01
C LYS A 371 15.34 21.06 4.79
N ASN A 372 15.39 20.36 3.66
CA ASN A 372 16.02 20.77 2.41
C ASN A 372 15.00 20.59 1.27
N PRO A 373 13.97 21.45 1.17
CA PRO A 373 12.93 21.31 0.17
C PRO A 373 13.52 21.43 -1.25
N PRO A 374 13.39 20.39 -2.10
CA PRO A 374 13.91 20.45 -3.46
C PRO A 374 13.02 21.35 -4.32
N THR A 375 13.59 21.94 -5.37
CA THR A 375 12.86 22.75 -6.35
C THR A 375 12.14 21.92 -7.41
N HIS A 376 12.49 20.63 -7.52
CA HIS A 376 11.93 19.71 -8.50
C HIS A 376 11.76 18.30 -7.93
N PHE A 377 10.73 17.61 -8.41
CA PHE A 377 10.54 16.18 -8.17
C PHE A 377 10.37 15.40 -9.47
N TRP A 378 10.71 14.12 -9.45
CA TRP A 378 10.32 13.18 -10.49
C TRP A 378 8.93 12.65 -10.23
N LYS A 379 8.11 12.64 -11.26
CA LYS A 379 6.76 12.06 -11.32
C LYS A 379 6.73 11.06 -12.46
N ARG A 380 6.03 9.93 -12.28
CA ARG A 380 5.72 8.98 -13.35
C ARG A 380 4.22 8.74 -13.45
N GLY A 381 3.76 8.41 -14.65
CA GLY A 381 2.36 8.07 -14.91
C GLY A 381 1.36 9.19 -14.60
N VAL A 382 0.09 8.78 -14.45
CA VAL A 382 -1.04 9.67 -14.14
C VAL A 382 -1.29 9.74 -12.63
N LEU A 383 -2.06 10.75 -12.20
CA LEU A 383 -2.58 10.78 -10.83
C LEU A 383 -3.49 9.56 -10.58
N LEU A 384 -3.34 8.92 -9.44
CA LEU A 384 -4.02 7.67 -9.08
C LEU A 384 -5.17 7.93 -8.13
N TYR A 385 -6.33 7.30 -8.33
CA TYR A 385 -7.35 7.28 -7.30
C TYR A 385 -6.87 6.47 -6.09
N GLY A 386 -7.00 7.08 -4.92
CA GLY A 386 -6.71 6.47 -3.64
C GLY A 386 -7.98 6.12 -2.88
N PHE A 387 -7.76 5.57 -1.69
CA PHE A 387 -8.79 5.15 -0.74
C PHE A 387 -9.94 6.17 -0.58
N ALA A 388 -9.61 7.45 -0.38
CA ALA A 388 -10.58 8.52 -0.12
C ALA A 388 -11.66 8.65 -1.21
N TYR A 389 -11.33 8.38 -2.47
CA TYR A 389 -12.31 8.44 -3.58
C TYR A 389 -13.47 7.45 -3.38
N SER A 390 -13.23 6.35 -2.66
CA SER A 390 -14.26 5.34 -2.33
C SER A 390 -15.39 5.91 -1.49
N MET A 391 -15.19 7.05 -0.82
CA MET A 391 -16.23 7.69 -0.01
C MET A 391 -17.28 8.41 -0.86
N ARG A 392 -17.04 8.61 -2.16
CA ARG A 392 -17.99 9.24 -3.10
C ARG A 392 -19.38 8.62 -3.07
N VAL A 393 -19.46 7.30 -2.89
CA VAL A 393 -20.73 6.54 -2.94
C VAL A 393 -21.62 6.76 -1.72
N PHE A 394 -21.14 7.45 -0.68
CA PHE A 394 -21.94 7.77 0.51
C PHE A 394 -22.49 9.21 0.43
N LYS A 395 -23.61 9.45 1.10
CA LYS A 395 -24.23 10.77 1.21
C LYS A 395 -23.62 11.59 2.34
N LYS A 396 -23.41 10.94 3.50
CA LYS A 396 -22.89 11.56 4.72
C LYS A 396 -21.74 10.74 5.28
N VAL A 397 -20.59 11.36 5.48
CA VAL A 397 -19.35 10.69 5.90
C VAL A 397 -18.70 11.43 7.06
N ILE A 398 -18.35 10.71 8.12
CA ILE A 398 -17.48 11.25 9.17
C ILE A 398 -16.03 10.95 8.79
N VAL A 399 -15.20 11.99 8.79
CA VAL A 399 -13.77 11.89 8.50
C VAL A 399 -13.01 11.96 9.81
N VAL A 400 -12.40 10.85 10.21
CA VAL A 400 -11.58 10.71 11.41
C VAL A 400 -10.14 10.68 10.99
N THR A 401 -9.33 11.60 11.50
CA THR A 401 -7.95 11.71 11.06
C THR A 401 -7.01 12.14 12.16
N THR A 402 -5.74 11.77 12.04
CA THR A 402 -4.70 12.20 12.97
C THR A 402 -3.48 12.72 12.25
N GLY A 403 -2.87 13.77 12.79
CA GLY A 403 -1.65 14.31 12.21
C GLY A 403 -1.83 14.67 10.74
N SER A 404 -0.87 14.23 9.92
CA SER A 404 -0.82 14.50 8.49
C SER A 404 -1.84 13.72 7.66
N GLY A 405 -2.57 12.80 8.29
CA GLY A 405 -3.74 12.16 7.68
C GLY A 405 -4.79 13.17 7.21
N ILE A 406 -4.73 14.43 7.67
CA ILE A 406 -5.59 15.51 7.18
C ILE A 406 -5.34 15.81 5.69
N GLY A 407 -4.11 15.63 5.18
CA GLY A 407 -3.77 15.91 3.79
C GLY A 407 -4.64 15.13 2.79
N PRO A 408 -4.74 13.79 2.91
CA PRO A 408 -5.69 13.01 2.14
C PRO A 408 -7.16 13.43 2.30
N CYS A 409 -7.56 13.87 3.50
CA CYS A 409 -8.91 14.37 3.75
C CYS A 409 -9.19 15.67 2.98
N LEU A 410 -8.21 16.57 2.86
CA LEU A 410 -8.38 17.80 2.08
C LEU A 410 -8.73 17.53 0.61
N SER A 411 -8.49 16.32 0.09
CA SER A 411 -8.90 15.94 -1.26
C SER A 411 -10.43 15.99 -1.47
N PHE A 412 -11.24 15.91 -0.41
CA PHE A 412 -12.69 16.11 -0.48
C PHE A 412 -13.05 17.49 -1.03
N LEU A 413 -12.18 18.50 -0.92
CA LEU A 413 -12.40 19.82 -1.53
C LEU A 413 -12.30 19.80 -3.08
N GLY A 414 -11.86 18.70 -3.67
CA GLY A 414 -11.69 18.55 -5.13
C GLY A 414 -12.92 18.05 -5.88
N ASP A 415 -14.10 18.07 -5.28
CA ASP A 415 -15.38 17.73 -5.91
C ASP A 415 -16.53 18.50 -5.22
N ASP A 416 -17.22 19.36 -5.95
CA ASP A 416 -18.37 20.09 -5.42
C ASP A 416 -19.54 19.16 -5.08
N ASN A 417 -19.63 18.01 -5.76
CA ASN A 417 -20.60 16.96 -5.47
C ASN A 417 -20.05 15.94 -4.45
N ARG A 418 -19.17 16.35 -3.55
CA ARG A 418 -18.68 15.50 -2.44
C ARG A 418 -19.81 15.11 -1.46
N PRO A 419 -19.62 14.07 -0.63
CA PRO A 419 -20.53 13.79 0.48
C PRO A 419 -20.56 14.95 1.47
N GLU A 420 -21.64 15.08 2.24
CA GLU A 420 -21.65 15.94 3.42
C GLU A 420 -20.70 15.35 4.48
N LEU A 421 -19.92 16.21 5.14
CA LEU A 421 -18.82 15.78 6.01
C LEU A 421 -18.96 16.34 7.41
N ARG A 422 -18.55 15.53 8.40
CA ARG A 422 -18.08 15.99 9.70
C ARG A 422 -16.63 15.57 9.90
N VAL A 423 -15.78 16.47 10.37
CA VAL A 423 -14.36 16.20 10.56
C VAL A 423 -14.03 16.10 12.05
N LEU A 424 -13.39 14.99 12.42
CA LEU A 424 -12.72 14.81 13.70
C LEU A 424 -11.22 14.68 13.45
N TRP A 425 -10.45 15.68 13.85
CA TRP A 425 -9.02 15.73 13.64
C TRP A 425 -8.27 15.87 14.96
N GLN A 426 -7.49 14.86 15.32
CA GLN A 426 -6.63 14.88 16.50
C GLN A 426 -5.16 15.02 16.11
N THR A 427 -4.49 16.08 16.56
CA THR A 427 -3.07 16.29 16.24
C THR A 427 -2.35 17.13 17.28
N ARG A 428 -1.02 17.11 17.21
CA ARG A 428 -0.15 17.89 18.09
C ARG A 428 -0.01 19.32 17.57
N ALA A 429 -0.39 20.30 18.38
CA ALA A 429 -0.28 21.73 18.10
C ALA A 429 -0.70 22.06 16.66
N PRO A 430 -1.97 21.81 16.26
CA PRO A 430 -2.44 21.86 14.87
C PRO A 430 -2.05 23.14 14.15
N LEU A 431 -2.29 24.29 14.80
CA LEU A 431 -1.96 25.61 14.26
C LEU A 431 -0.45 25.80 14.06
N LYS A 432 0.38 25.40 15.03
CA LYS A 432 1.84 25.50 14.96
C LYS A 432 2.45 24.55 13.94
N THR A 433 1.85 23.37 13.77
CA THR A 433 2.39 22.29 12.92
C THR A 433 2.02 22.48 11.45
N TYR A 434 0.77 22.87 11.17
CA TYR A 434 0.22 22.91 9.81
C TYR A 434 -0.13 24.33 9.33
N GLY A 435 -0.12 25.32 10.22
CA GLY A 435 -0.41 26.71 9.89
C GLY A 435 -1.91 27.00 9.68
N GLN A 436 -2.25 28.29 9.71
CA GLN A 436 -3.64 28.75 9.59
C GLN A 436 -4.26 28.34 8.25
N GLY A 437 -3.48 28.36 7.15
CA GLY A 437 -4.01 27.99 5.84
C GLY A 437 -4.54 26.55 5.75
N VAL A 438 -3.97 25.60 6.50
CA VAL A 438 -4.52 24.23 6.58
C VAL A 438 -5.77 24.20 7.46
N ILE A 439 -5.78 24.93 8.58
CA ILE A 439 -6.96 25.05 9.46
C ILE A 439 -8.16 25.61 8.69
N ASP A 440 -7.95 26.65 7.89
CA ASP A 440 -8.98 27.25 7.04
C ASP A 440 -9.53 26.24 6.03
N LEU A 441 -8.67 25.39 5.45
CA LEU A 441 -9.11 24.33 4.55
C LEU A 441 -9.96 23.26 5.27
N VAL A 442 -9.66 22.95 6.53
CA VAL A 442 -10.48 22.05 7.35
C VAL A 442 -11.86 22.67 7.61
N HIS A 443 -11.93 23.96 7.95
CA HIS A 443 -13.20 24.66 8.11
C HIS A 443 -13.99 24.80 6.80
N ARG A 444 -13.32 24.76 5.63
CA ARG A 444 -14.01 24.65 4.33
C ARG A 444 -14.55 23.25 4.06
N MET A 445 -14.04 22.21 4.71
CA MET A 445 -14.56 20.84 4.56
C MET A 445 -15.79 20.61 5.43
N ASP A 446 -15.76 21.11 6.66
CA ASP A 446 -16.81 21.01 7.66
C ASP A 446 -16.93 22.36 8.36
N ASN A 447 -18.15 22.90 8.46
CA ASN A 447 -18.41 24.18 9.12
C ASN A 447 -18.18 24.11 10.64
N ASN A 448 -18.27 22.93 11.24
CA ASN A 448 -18.07 22.71 12.67
C ASN A 448 -17.14 21.51 12.94
N PRO A 449 -15.87 21.59 12.53
CA PRO A 449 -14.92 20.50 12.70
C PRO A 449 -14.49 20.38 14.16
N ILE A 450 -14.33 19.16 14.66
CA ILE A 450 -13.74 18.91 15.97
C ILE A 450 -12.23 18.76 15.80
N ILE A 451 -11.49 19.80 16.18
CA ILE A 451 -10.02 19.83 16.13
C ILE A 451 -9.49 19.68 17.57
N MET A 452 -8.81 18.57 17.84
CA MET A 452 -8.24 18.23 19.14
C MET A 452 -6.73 18.46 19.16
N ASP A 453 -6.28 19.38 20.00
CA ASP A 453 -4.85 19.65 20.22
C ASP A 453 -4.30 18.76 21.33
N THR A 454 -3.54 17.73 20.95
CA THR A 454 -2.98 16.76 21.90
C THR A 454 -1.90 17.34 22.81
N ASP A 455 -1.32 18.51 22.50
CA ASP A 455 -0.39 19.18 23.43
C ASP A 455 -1.14 19.81 24.61
N GLN A 456 -2.43 20.12 24.46
CA GLN A 456 -3.23 20.75 25.50
C GLN A 456 -4.05 19.73 26.29
N MET A 457 -4.65 18.75 25.61
CA MET A 457 -5.60 17.81 26.23
C MET A 457 -5.08 16.37 26.35
N GLY A 458 -3.85 16.10 25.90
CA GLY A 458 -3.36 14.74 25.73
C GLY A 458 -4.02 14.00 24.56
N ARG A 459 -3.71 12.71 24.40
CA ARG A 459 -4.37 11.86 23.39
C ARG A 459 -5.65 11.29 23.97
N VAL A 460 -6.75 11.45 23.25
CA VAL A 460 -8.07 10.94 23.63
C VAL A 460 -8.45 9.75 22.74
N ASP A 461 -9.20 8.80 23.30
CA ASP A 461 -9.84 7.75 22.52
C ASP A 461 -10.94 8.37 21.64
N MET A 462 -10.76 8.29 20.33
CA MET A 462 -11.69 8.88 19.37
C MET A 462 -12.95 8.02 19.18
N VAL A 463 -12.96 6.74 19.55
CA VAL A 463 -14.08 5.83 19.26
C VAL A 463 -15.42 6.32 19.85
N PRO A 464 -15.53 6.69 21.14
CA PRO A 464 -16.79 7.16 21.71
C PRO A 464 -17.30 8.44 21.03
N ILE A 465 -16.39 9.35 20.71
CA ILE A 465 -16.70 10.64 20.06
C ILE A 465 -17.20 10.40 18.65
N VAL A 466 -16.60 9.46 17.92
CA VAL A 466 -17.05 9.06 16.59
C VAL A 466 -18.44 8.44 16.65
N GLN A 467 -18.72 7.56 17.61
CA GLN A 467 -20.06 6.95 17.74
C GLN A 467 -21.15 7.99 18.00
N ARG A 468 -20.86 8.96 18.87
CA ARG A 468 -21.75 10.10 19.10
C ARG A 468 -21.99 10.90 17.82
N LEU A 469 -20.93 11.26 17.09
CA LEU A 469 -21.05 11.96 15.81
C LEU A 469 -21.83 11.17 14.77
N VAL A 470 -21.68 9.83 14.73
CA VAL A 470 -22.43 8.96 13.80
C VAL A 470 -23.92 9.09 14.03
N ALA A 471 -24.37 9.11 15.29
CA ALA A 471 -25.77 9.27 15.65
C ALA A 471 -26.27 10.69 15.38
N GLU A 472 -25.53 11.72 15.77
CA GLU A 472 -25.92 13.12 15.59
C GLU A 472 -25.99 13.55 14.12
N PHE A 473 -25.05 13.06 13.29
CA PHE A 473 -24.95 13.41 11.89
C PHE A 473 -25.79 12.49 10.98
N ASP A 474 -26.25 11.35 11.50
CA ASP A 474 -26.84 10.25 10.72
C ASP A 474 -25.87 9.80 9.60
N ALA A 475 -24.65 9.47 10.01
CA ALA A 475 -23.56 9.16 9.08
C ALA A 475 -23.70 7.76 8.47
N GLU A 476 -23.58 7.65 7.14
CA GLU A 476 -23.60 6.35 6.45
C GLU A 476 -22.27 5.59 6.57
N ALA A 477 -21.17 6.31 6.73
CA ALA A 477 -19.83 5.76 6.76
C ALA A 477 -18.85 6.61 7.57
N VAL A 478 -17.82 5.96 8.11
CA VAL A 478 -16.68 6.59 8.77
C VAL A 478 -15.41 6.33 7.96
N CYS A 479 -14.75 7.40 7.52
CA CYS A 479 -13.48 7.39 6.82
C CYS A 479 -12.34 7.68 7.81
N VAL A 480 -11.51 6.68 8.11
CA VAL A 480 -10.43 6.77 9.09
C VAL A 480 -9.09 6.87 8.37
N ILE A 481 -8.36 7.97 8.54
CA ILE A 481 -7.03 8.19 7.96
C ILE A 481 -6.04 8.55 9.07
N SER A 482 -5.31 7.55 9.55
CA SER A 482 -4.34 7.69 10.64
C SER A 482 -3.10 6.82 10.37
N ASN A 483 -2.25 6.61 11.38
CA ASN A 483 -1.19 5.61 11.32
C ASN A 483 -1.80 4.17 11.23
N PRO A 484 -1.01 3.16 10.83
CA PRO A 484 -1.51 1.80 10.62
C PRO A 484 -2.17 1.16 11.83
N GLY A 485 -1.62 1.36 13.03
CA GLY A 485 -2.13 0.77 14.27
C GLY A 485 -3.48 1.36 14.65
N LEU A 486 -3.54 2.69 14.75
CA LEU A 486 -4.76 3.40 15.16
C LEU A 486 -5.88 3.26 14.13
N THR A 487 -5.55 3.29 12.83
CA THR A 487 -6.53 3.04 11.75
C THR A 487 -7.18 1.67 11.92
N ARG A 488 -6.38 0.62 12.14
CA ARG A 488 -6.91 -0.75 12.32
C ARG A 488 -7.79 -0.85 13.56
N ARG A 489 -7.36 -0.28 14.68
CA ARG A 489 -8.13 -0.27 15.94
C ARG A 489 -9.50 0.39 15.73
N ILE A 490 -9.53 1.63 15.26
CA ILE A 490 -10.80 2.38 15.11
C ILE A 490 -11.73 1.69 14.10
N VAL A 491 -11.22 1.25 12.95
CA VAL A 491 -12.04 0.56 11.94
C VAL A 491 -12.61 -0.73 12.52
N TYR A 492 -11.81 -1.52 13.24
CA TYR A 492 -12.27 -2.75 13.89
C TYR A 492 -13.36 -2.47 14.93
N GLU A 493 -13.11 -1.55 15.86
CA GLU A 493 -14.04 -1.21 16.94
C GLU A 493 -15.39 -0.73 16.38
N LEU A 494 -15.38 0.09 15.33
CA LEU A 494 -16.60 0.59 14.69
C LEU A 494 -17.32 -0.51 13.88
N GLU A 495 -16.61 -1.27 13.03
CA GLU A 495 -17.24 -2.34 12.23
C GLU A 495 -17.78 -3.48 13.12
N ALA A 496 -17.11 -3.79 14.24
CA ALA A 496 -17.56 -4.76 15.22
C ALA A 496 -18.90 -4.36 15.86
N ARG A 497 -19.14 -3.06 16.02
CA ARG A 497 -20.38 -2.47 16.56
C ARG A 497 -21.41 -2.11 15.47
N GLY A 498 -21.15 -2.49 14.23
CA GLY A 498 -22.08 -2.31 13.12
C GLY A 498 -22.01 -0.96 12.41
N VAL A 499 -21.11 -0.07 12.83
CA VAL A 499 -20.84 1.20 12.13
C VAL A 499 -19.95 0.92 10.92
N PRO A 500 -20.36 1.29 9.69
CA PRO A 500 -19.54 1.11 8.50
C PRO A 500 -18.29 2.00 8.55
N ALA A 501 -17.15 1.43 8.91
CA ALA A 501 -15.87 2.14 8.95
C ALA A 501 -14.91 1.62 7.89
N PHE A 502 -14.10 2.53 7.35
CA PHE A 502 -13.15 2.25 6.28
C PHE A 502 -11.85 3.01 6.55
N GLY A 503 -10.72 2.37 6.27
CA GLY A 503 -9.41 3.01 6.32
C GLY A 503 -8.51 2.52 5.19
N PRO A 504 -7.44 3.27 4.88
CA PRO A 504 -6.48 2.90 3.86
C PRO A 504 -5.75 1.61 4.23
N ILE A 505 -5.28 0.91 3.20
CA ILE A 505 -4.40 -0.24 3.38
C ILE A 505 -2.97 0.26 3.24
N PHE A 506 -2.12 -0.19 4.16
CA PHE A 506 -0.69 0.11 4.14
C PHE A 506 0.03 -1.01 3.39
N ASP A 507 -0.23 -1.09 2.08
CA ASP A 507 0.34 -2.07 1.14
C ASP A 507 1.24 -1.40 0.09
N SER A 508 1.93 -0.31 0.47
CA SER A 508 2.96 0.33 -0.36
C SER A 508 4.13 -0.59 -0.64
#